data_AF-A0A351XAB8-F1
#
_entry.id   AF-A0A351XAB8-F1
#
_cell.length_a   1.000
_cell.length_b   1.000
_cell.length_c   1.000
_cell.angle_alpha   90.00
_cell.angle_beta   90.00
_cell.angle_gamma   90.00
#
_symmetry.space_group_name_H-M   'P 1'
#
loop_
_entity.id
_entity.type
_entity.pdbx_description
1 polymer ?
#
loop_
_entity_poly.entity_id
_entity_poly.type
_entity_poly.pdbx_seq_one_letter_code
_entity_poly.pdbx_strand_id
1 'polypeptide(L)'
;MTDSILSVITDNIFGVWFLIGAALVFFMQCGFAMVESGFTRAKNAGNIIMKNLMDFCIGSVMFILIGYALMFSEDYVAGLFGLPNLGLINNYYSSSADWSNFVFNLVFCATAATIVSGAMA
;
A
#
# COMPACT_ATOMS: atom_id res chain seq x y z
N MET A 1 14.58 29.73 -14.27
CA MET A 1 13.12 29.94 -14.41
C MET A 1 12.49 28.85 -15.26
N THR A 2 13.12 28.43 -16.37
CA THR A 2 12.75 27.23 -17.12
C THR A 2 12.95 25.94 -16.32
N ASP A 3 14.06 25.81 -15.60
CA ASP A 3 14.39 24.58 -14.86
C ASP A 3 13.45 24.32 -13.66
N SER A 4 12.98 25.38 -13.00
CA SER A 4 11.99 25.29 -11.92
C SER A 4 10.59 24.94 -12.43
N ILE A 5 10.26 25.32 -13.67
CA ILE A 5 8.99 24.94 -14.31
C ILE A 5 9.06 23.49 -14.77
N LEU A 6 10.20 23.07 -15.33
CA LEU A 6 10.43 21.67 -15.70
C LEU A 6 10.40 20.75 -14.48
N SER A 7 11.03 21.11 -13.35
CA SER A 7 10.97 20.29 -12.14
C SER A 7 9.53 20.11 -11.63
N VAL A 8 8.74 21.19 -11.56
CA VAL A 8 7.35 21.12 -11.12
C VAL A 8 6.49 20.28 -12.08
N ILE A 9 6.66 20.42 -13.39
CA ILE A 9 5.95 19.60 -14.36
C ILE A 9 6.31 18.13 -14.21
N THR A 10 7.61 17.84 -14.05
CA THR A 10 8.13 16.49 -13.87
C THR A 10 7.62 15.83 -12.59
N ASP A 11 7.60 16.54 -11.46
CA ASP A 11 7.11 16.02 -10.17
C ASP A 11 5.61 15.66 -10.24
N ASN A 12 4.79 16.52 -10.87
CA ASN A 12 3.36 16.25 -11.04
C ASN A 12 3.10 15.05 -11.97
N ILE A 13 3.86 14.93 -13.07
CA ILE A 13 3.75 13.80 -14.00
C ILE A 13 4.13 12.49 -13.32
N PHE A 14 5.20 12.48 -12.54
CA PHE A 14 5.61 11.29 -11.78
C PHE A 14 4.59 10.92 -10.70
N GLY A 15 4.03 11.91 -9.99
CA GLY A 15 2.95 11.68 -9.03
C GLY A 15 1.73 11.00 -9.66
N VAL A 16 1.28 11.48 -10.82
CA VAL A 16 0.16 10.88 -11.57
C VAL A 16 0.51 9.46 -12.04
N TRP A 17 1.70 9.25 -12.59
CA TRP A 17 2.16 7.94 -13.02
C TRP A 17 2.15 6.92 -11.88
N PHE A 18 2.64 7.31 -10.70
CA PHE A 18 2.62 6.47 -9.50
C PHE A 18 1.18 6.13 -9.04
N LEU A 19 0.26 7.10 -9.07
CA LEU A 19 -1.14 6.87 -8.69
C LEU A 19 -1.86 5.95 -9.68
N ILE A 20 -1.57 6.06 -10.97
CA ILE A 20 -2.08 5.11 -11.98
C ILE A 20 -1.55 3.71 -11.69
N GLY A 21 -0.25 3.58 -11.38
CA GLY A 21 0.34 2.32 -10.93
C GLY A 21 -0.35 1.75 -9.70
N ALA A 22 -0.59 2.59 -8.69
CA ALA A 22 -1.30 2.18 -7.47
C ALA A 22 -2.74 1.72 -7.77
N ALA A 23 -3.45 2.37 -8.69
CA ALA A 23 -4.79 1.96 -9.10
C ALA A 23 -4.80 0.59 -9.80
N LEU A 24 -3.81 0.30 -10.65
CA LEU A 24 -3.66 -1.01 -11.29
C LEU A 24 -3.39 -2.12 -10.27
N VAL A 25 -2.52 -1.85 -9.28
CA VAL A 25 -2.21 -2.81 -8.22
C VAL A 25 -3.40 -3.00 -7.29
N PHE A 26 -4.21 -1.97 -7.05
CA PHE A 26 -5.44 -2.11 -6.26
C PHE A 26 -6.42 -3.09 -6.92
N PHE A 27 -6.45 -3.11 -8.25
CA PHE A 27 -7.25 -4.09 -9.00
C PHE A 27 -6.79 -5.54 -8.81
N MET A 28 -5.55 -5.78 -8.34
CA MET A 28 -5.08 -7.12 -8.00
C MET A 28 -5.87 -7.73 -6.84
N GLN A 29 -6.47 -6.93 -5.94
CA GLN A 29 -7.27 -7.49 -4.85
C GLN A 29 -8.56 -8.14 -5.34
N CYS A 30 -9.23 -7.55 -6.33
CA CYS A 30 -10.32 -8.24 -7.02
C CYS A 30 -9.83 -9.50 -7.74
N GLY A 31 -8.61 -9.47 -8.31
CA GLY A 31 -7.97 -10.63 -8.92
C GLY A 31 -7.77 -11.79 -7.96
N PHE A 32 -7.16 -11.55 -6.79
CA PHE A 32 -6.94 -12.57 -5.77
C PHE A 32 -8.25 -13.14 -5.22
N ALA A 33 -9.25 -12.28 -4.97
CA ALA A 33 -10.56 -12.73 -4.52
C ALA A 33 -11.22 -13.71 -5.52
N MET A 34 -11.10 -13.47 -6.83
CA MET A 34 -11.62 -14.38 -7.86
C MET A 34 -10.83 -15.69 -7.94
N VAL A 35 -9.51 -15.65 -7.79
CA VAL A 35 -8.65 -16.84 -7.82
C VAL A 35 -8.91 -17.74 -6.60
N GLU A 36 -8.95 -17.18 -5.40
CA GLU A 36 -9.19 -17.93 -4.15
C GLU A 36 -10.61 -18.50 -4.08
N SER A 37 -11.61 -17.73 -4.52
CA SER A 37 -13.00 -18.24 -4.61
C SER A 37 -13.17 -19.30 -5.70
N GLY A 38 -12.39 -19.23 -6.80
CA GLY A 38 -12.42 -20.21 -7.89
C GLY A 38 -11.78 -21.56 -7.54
N PHE A 39 -10.75 -21.59 -6.69
CA PHE A 39 -10.11 -22.83 -6.23
C PHE A 39 -10.76 -23.46 -5.00
N THR A 40 -11.66 -22.74 -4.32
CA THR A 40 -12.37 -23.26 -3.16
C THR A 40 -13.74 -23.81 -3.53
N ARG A 41 -14.30 -24.68 -2.67
CA ARG A 41 -15.64 -25.23 -2.89
C ARG A 41 -16.68 -24.11 -2.92
N ALA A 42 -17.61 -24.15 -3.87
CA ALA A 42 -18.65 -23.14 -4.07
C ALA A 42 -19.43 -22.76 -2.78
N LYS A 43 -19.64 -23.72 -1.87
CA LYS A 43 -20.29 -23.47 -0.58
C LYS A 43 -19.52 -22.52 0.37
N ASN A 44 -18.22 -22.36 0.16
CA ASN A 44 -17.32 -21.54 0.99
C ASN A 44 -16.89 -20.24 0.30
N ALA A 45 -17.21 -20.04 -0.98
CA ALA A 45 -16.74 -18.89 -1.78
C ALA A 45 -17.07 -17.53 -1.13
N GLY A 46 -18.26 -17.39 -0.54
CA GLY A 46 -18.65 -16.15 0.15
C GLY A 46 -17.78 -15.84 1.38
N ASN A 47 -17.36 -16.86 2.13
CA ASN A 47 -16.50 -16.68 3.29
C ASN A 47 -15.07 -16.29 2.88
N ILE A 48 -14.62 -16.78 1.72
CA ILE A 48 -13.29 -16.46 1.16
C ILE A 48 -13.24 -15.01 0.68
N ILE A 49 -14.26 -14.56 -0.05
CA ILE A 49 -14.35 -13.16 -0.50
C ILE A 49 -14.37 -12.19 0.70
N MET A 50 -15.10 -12.54 1.76
CA MET A 50 -15.13 -11.72 2.98
C MET A 50 -13.78 -11.63 3.70
N LYS A 51 -12.99 -12.72 3.70
CA LYS A 51 -11.62 -12.68 4.24
C LYS A 51 -10.73 -11.75 3.43
N ASN A 52 -10.77 -11.88 2.10
CA ASN A 52 -9.95 -11.06 1.20
C ASN A 52 -10.27 -9.55 1.36
N LEU A 53 -11.54 -9.19 1.53
CA LEU A 53 -11.93 -7.81 1.85
C LEU A 53 -11.42 -7.36 3.23
N MET A 54 -11.51 -8.23 4.23
CA MET A 54 -11.07 -7.93 5.60
C MET A 54 -9.55 -7.74 5.68
N ASP A 55 -8.78 -8.49 4.89
CA ASP A 55 -7.32 -8.34 4.78
C ASP A 55 -6.95 -6.96 4.24
N PHE A 56 -7.71 -6.41 3.28
CA PHE A 56 -7.50 -5.05 2.79
C PHE A 56 -7.85 -3.98 3.86
N CYS A 57 -8.98 -4.14 4.54
CA CYS A 57 -9.42 -3.20 5.58
C CYS A 57 -8.46 -3.15 6.77
N ILE A 58 -8.05 -4.31 7.29
CA ILE A 58 -7.15 -4.39 8.44
C ILE A 58 -5.71 -4.07 8.00
N GLY A 59 -5.30 -4.56 6.84
CA GLY A 59 -3.96 -4.32 6.27
C GLY A 59 -3.69 -2.84 6.03
N SER A 60 -4.66 -2.09 5.49
CA SER A 60 -4.51 -0.64 5.28
C SER A 60 -4.35 0.13 6.60
N VAL A 61 -5.14 -0.20 7.63
CA VAL A 61 -5.03 0.42 8.96
C VAL A 61 -3.68 0.12 9.61
N MET A 62 -3.24 -1.14 9.57
CA MET A 62 -1.94 -1.54 10.11
C MET A 62 -0.76 -0.89 9.37
N PHE A 63 -0.90 -0.70 8.05
CA PHE A 63 0.11 -0.03 7.25
C PHE A 63 0.25 1.46 7.63
N ILE A 64 -0.87 2.14 7.91
CA ILE A 64 -0.86 3.53 8.39
C ILE A 64 -0.19 3.63 9.78
N LEU A 65 -0.50 2.71 10.69
CA LEU A 65 -0.04 2.80 12.08
C LEU A 65 1.45 2.45 12.26
N ILE A 66 1.90 1.39 11.59
CA ILE A 66 3.25 0.83 11.82
C ILE A 66 3.98 0.57 10.50
N GLY A 67 3.29 0.10 9.46
CA GLY A 67 3.93 -0.37 8.23
C GLY A 67 4.76 0.70 7.51
N TYR A 68 4.22 1.90 7.38
CA TYR A 68 4.96 3.00 6.75
C TYR A 68 6.14 3.46 7.61
N ALA A 69 5.95 3.54 8.94
CA ALA A 69 7.01 3.92 9.86
C ALA A 69 8.19 2.92 9.83
N LEU A 70 7.92 1.63 9.69
CA LEU A 70 8.98 0.63 9.57
C LEU A 70 9.73 0.74 8.23
N MET A 71 9.05 1.12 7.15
CA MET A 71 9.62 1.10 5.80
C MET A 71 10.32 2.41 5.40
N PHE A 72 9.82 3.56 5.87
CA PHE A 72 10.29 4.89 5.49
C PHE A 72 10.63 5.79 6.70
N SER A 73 11.11 5.23 7.82
CA SER A 73 11.64 6.05 8.93
C SER A 73 13.05 6.57 8.60
N GLU A 74 13.34 7.80 9.02
CA GLU A 74 14.68 8.41 8.91
C GLU A 74 15.65 7.84 9.95
N ASP A 75 15.12 7.33 11.07
CA ASP A 75 15.90 6.72 12.14
C ASP A 75 15.94 5.20 11.99
N TYR A 76 17.08 4.67 11.55
CA TYR A 76 17.28 3.23 11.36
C TYR A 76 18.07 2.60 12.52
N VAL A 77 17.58 1.47 13.04
CA VAL A 77 18.40 0.63 13.91
C VAL A 77 19.25 -0.27 13.02
N ALA A 78 20.56 -0.01 13.01
CA ALA A 78 21.56 -0.78 12.28
C ALA A 78 21.29 -0.94 10.77
N GLY A 79 20.48 -0.07 10.16
CA GLY A 79 20.11 -0.13 8.73
C GLY A 79 19.15 -1.28 8.35
N LEU A 80 18.57 -1.98 9.34
CA LEU A 80 17.70 -3.15 9.11
C LEU A 80 16.22 -2.84 9.33
N PHE A 81 15.88 -2.00 10.31
CA PHE A 81 14.49 -1.63 10.61
C PHE A 81 14.41 -0.15 10.98
N GLY A 82 13.41 0.55 10.43
CA GLY A 82 13.05 1.90 10.86
C GLY A 82 12.46 1.87 12.27
N LEU A 83 12.83 2.83 13.13
CA LEU A 83 12.15 3.00 14.41
C LEU A 83 10.67 3.33 14.15
N PRO A 84 9.72 2.68 14.84
CA PRO A 84 8.29 2.97 14.67
C PRO A 84 8.00 4.36 15.24
N ASN A 85 8.14 5.37 14.39
CA ASN A 85 7.77 6.75 14.68
C ASN A 85 6.45 7.05 13.95
N LEU A 86 5.47 7.62 14.65
CA LEU A 86 4.20 8.09 14.07
C LEU A 86 4.39 9.36 13.20
N GLY A 87 5.54 9.50 12.55
CA GLY A 87 5.93 10.68 11.76
C GLY A 87 4.93 11.02 10.66
N LEU A 88 4.25 10.03 10.07
CA LEU A 88 3.21 10.24 9.05
C LEU A 88 1.97 10.98 9.58
N ILE A 89 1.61 10.75 10.86
CA ILE A 89 0.45 11.36 11.52
C ILE A 89 0.84 12.73 12.10
N ASN A 90 2.08 12.84 12.60
CA ASN A 90 2.59 14.07 13.22
C ASN A 90 3.09 15.12 12.21
N ASN A 91 3.62 14.72 11.05
CA ASN A 91 4.12 15.61 9.98
C ASN A 91 3.15 15.74 8.80
N TYR A 92 1.83 15.72 9.06
CA TYR A 92 0.79 15.87 8.04
C TYR A 92 0.89 17.18 7.23
N TYR A 93 1.61 18.19 7.76
CA TYR A 93 1.77 19.54 7.20
C TYR A 93 3.12 19.82 6.55
N SER A 94 4.08 18.90 6.60
CA SER A 94 5.36 19.11 5.92
C SER A 94 5.15 18.90 4.43
N SER A 95 5.33 19.94 3.62
CA SER A 95 5.19 19.99 2.15
C SER A 95 6.14 19.05 1.37
N SER A 96 6.74 18.07 2.04
CA SER A 96 7.65 17.06 1.52
C SER A 96 7.12 15.62 1.73
N ALA A 97 5.90 15.45 2.25
CA ALA A 97 5.29 14.13 2.36
C ALA A 97 4.81 13.64 0.98
N ASP A 98 5.55 12.71 0.38
CA ASP A 98 5.17 12.05 -0.87
C ASP A 98 3.98 11.10 -0.69
N TRP A 99 2.77 11.67 -0.66
CA TRP A 99 1.51 10.91 -0.56
C TRP A 99 1.34 9.89 -1.70
N SER A 100 1.92 10.17 -2.88
CA SER A 100 1.89 9.25 -4.01
C SER A 100 2.71 7.97 -3.72
N ASN A 101 3.90 8.12 -3.13
CA ASN A 101 4.72 6.99 -2.68
C ASN A 101 4.04 6.23 -1.53
N PHE A 102 3.37 6.93 -0.61
CA PHE A 102 2.60 6.29 0.46
C PHE A 102 1.49 5.37 -0.09
N VAL A 103 0.63 5.89 -0.97
CA VAL A 103 -0.50 5.13 -1.53
C VAL A 103 -0.01 3.93 -2.32
N PHE A 104 1.03 4.09 -3.13
CA PHE A 104 1.61 2.98 -3.89
C PHE A 104 2.08 1.86 -2.95
N ASN A 105 2.89 2.18 -1.94
CA ASN A 105 3.40 1.17 -1.02
C ASN A 105 2.31 0.54 -0.14
N LEU A 106 1.27 1.29 0.22
CA LEU A 106 0.11 0.76 0.94
C LEU A 106 -0.56 -0.36 0.14
N VAL A 107 -0.80 -0.13 -1.15
CA VAL A 107 -1.46 -1.12 -2.01
C VAL A 107 -0.57 -2.34 -2.23
N PHE A 108 0.75 -2.16 -2.39
CA PHE A 108 1.70 -3.27 -2.46
C PHE A 108 1.72 -4.11 -1.17
N CYS A 109 1.74 -3.47 0.00
CA CYS A 109 1.66 -4.18 1.28
C CYS A 109 0.35 -4.96 1.40
N ALA A 110 -0.77 -4.36 1.00
CA ALA A 110 -2.06 -5.04 0.98
C ALA A 110 -2.04 -6.27 0.05
N THR A 111 -1.42 -6.19 -1.14
CA THR A 111 -1.31 -7.36 -2.03
C THR A 111 -0.41 -8.46 -1.48
N ALA A 112 0.63 -8.11 -0.73
CA ALA A 112 1.47 -9.11 -0.07
C ALA A 112 0.70 -9.87 1.03
N ALA A 113 -0.15 -9.16 1.78
CA ALA A 113 -0.98 -9.77 2.81
C ALA A 113 -2.00 -10.77 2.23
N THR A 114 -2.64 -10.43 1.10
CA THR A 114 -3.64 -11.32 0.47
C THR A 114 -3.00 -12.58 -0.12
N ILE A 115 -1.77 -12.53 -0.64
CA ILE A 115 -1.05 -13.74 -1.08
C ILE A 115 -0.88 -14.77 0.05
N VAL A 116 -0.53 -14.31 1.25
CA VAL A 116 -0.37 -15.19 2.42
C VAL A 116 -1.71 -15.77 2.87
N SER A 117 -2.77 -14.96 2.82
CA SER A 117 -4.14 -15.39 3.13
C SER A 117 -4.61 -16.50 2.18
N GLY A 118 -4.40 -16.31 0.87
CA GLY A 118 -4.73 -17.30 -0.15
C GLY A 118 -3.95 -18.62 -0.03
N ALA A 119 -2.72 -18.59 0.49
CA ALA A 119 -1.95 -19.82 0.75
C ALA A 119 -2.52 -20.65 1.92
N MET A 120 -3.28 -20.03 2.83
CA MET A 120 -3.90 -20.70 3.99
C MET A 120 -5.38 -21.05 3.76
N ALA A 121 -5.96 -20.63 2.64
CA ALA A 121 -7.39 -20.73 2.30
C ALA A 121 -7.78 -22.07 1.67
#